data_AF-A0A520Y6B8-F1
#
_entry.id   AF-A0A520Y6B8-F1
#
_cell.length_a   1.000
_cell.length_b   1.000
_cell.length_c   1.000
_cell.angle_alpha   90.00
_cell.angle_beta   90.00
_cell.angle_gamma   90.00
#
_symmetry.space_group_name_H-M   'P 1'
#
loop_
_entity.id
_entity.type
_entity.pdbx_description
1 polymer ?
#
loop_
_entity_poly.entity_id
_entity_poly.type
_entity_poly.pdbx_seq_one_letter_code
_entity_poly.pdbx_strand_id
1 'polypeptide(L)' 'GKPRAPYCMMGVCFECLVEIDGVPNCQSCRVSVKEGMQICRQQGAAKAIS' A
#
# COMPACT_ATOMS: atom_id res chain seq x y z
N GLY A 1 -4.16 -12.32 -12.49
CA GLY A 1 -3.33 -12.51 -11.27
C GLY A 1 -4.11 -13.29 -10.25
N LYS A 2 -3.43 -14.07 -9.37
CA LYS A 2 -4.10 -14.74 -8.23
C LYS A 2 -4.30 -13.74 -7.08
N PRO A 3 -5.32 -13.90 -6.22
CA PRO A 3 -5.42 -13.11 -4.99
C PRO A 3 -4.12 -13.23 -4.18
N ARG A 4 -3.63 -12.11 -3.67
CA ARG A 4 -2.44 -12.05 -2.83
C ARG A 4 -2.75 -11.22 -1.59
N ALA A 5 -2.15 -11.61 -0.48
CA ALA A 5 -2.14 -10.87 0.77
C ALA A 5 -0.69 -10.45 1.10
N PRO A 6 -0.49 -9.50 2.02
CA PRO A 6 0.84 -9.20 2.53
C PRO A 6 1.51 -10.46 3.11
N TYR A 7 2.75 -10.73 2.71
CA TYR A 7 3.46 -11.91 3.19
C TYR A 7 3.89 -11.79 4.67
N CYS A 8 4.55 -10.68 5.03
CA CYS A 8 5.17 -10.56 6.35
C CYS A 8 4.30 -9.94 7.46
N MET A 9 3.28 -9.14 7.11
CA MET A 9 2.51 -8.31 8.06
C MET A 9 3.32 -7.40 9.00
N MET A 10 4.61 -7.18 8.72
CA MET A 10 5.53 -6.41 9.55
C MET A 10 6.09 -5.17 8.83
N GLY A 11 5.90 -5.08 7.52
CA GLY A 11 6.42 -4.02 6.65
C GLY A 11 7.87 -4.22 6.20
N VAL A 12 8.39 -5.45 6.24
CA VAL A 12 9.75 -5.74 5.74
C VAL A 12 9.78 -6.24 4.29
N CYS A 13 8.66 -6.80 3.79
CA CYS A 13 8.61 -7.41 2.45
C CYS A 13 8.25 -6.45 1.30
N PHE A 14 7.63 -5.30 1.60
CA PHE A 14 7.14 -4.34 0.60
C PHE A 14 6.15 -4.90 -0.45
N GLU A 15 5.56 -6.08 -0.24
CA GLU A 15 4.57 -6.65 -1.17
C GLU A 15 3.14 -6.10 -1.00
N CYS A 16 2.96 -5.19 -0.04
CA CYS A 16 1.64 -4.67 0.38
C CYS A 16 1.43 -3.18 0.06
N LEU A 17 2.21 -2.66 -0.89
CA LEU A 17 2.15 -1.26 -1.31
C LEU A 17 0.82 -0.96 -2.01
N VAL A 18 0.16 0.09 -1.52
CA VAL A 18 -1.09 0.63 -2.03
C VAL A 18 -1.04 2.15 -2.00
N GLU A 19 -2.00 2.78 -2.65
CA GLU A 19 -2.29 4.20 -2.46
C GLU A 19 -3.42 4.34 -1.43
N ILE A 20 -3.23 5.20 -0.42
CA ILE A 20 -4.24 5.50 0.60
C ILE A 20 -4.45 7.01 0.61
N ASP A 21 -5.69 7.46 0.37
CA ASP A 21 -6.06 8.88 0.36
C ASP A 21 -5.14 9.75 -0.53
N GLY A 22 -4.73 9.21 -1.70
CA GLY A 22 -3.84 9.87 -2.65
C GLY A 22 -2.34 9.76 -2.34
N VAL A 23 -1.96 9.10 -1.23
CA VAL A 23 -0.56 8.88 -0.86
C VAL A 23 -0.10 7.52 -1.38
N PRO A 24 0.85 7.46 -2.35
CA PRO A 24 1.38 6.20 -2.87
C PRO A 24 2.40 5.56 -1.91
N ASN A 25 2.77 4.30 -2.19
CA ASN A 25 3.75 3.51 -1.43
C ASN A 25 3.39 3.29 0.05
N CYS A 26 2.11 3.34 0.41
CA CYS A 26 1.68 3.02 1.76
C CYS A 26 1.79 1.52 1.99
N GLN A 27 2.49 1.12 3.06
CA GLN A 27 2.53 -0.27 3.50
C GLN A 27 1.23 -0.58 4.25
N SER A 28 0.24 -1.15 3.56
CA SER A 28 -1.09 -1.41 4.13
C SER A 28 -1.05 -2.18 5.46
N CYS A 29 -0.11 -3.10 5.64
CA CYS A 29 0.06 -3.84 6.91
C CYS A 29 0.47 -2.98 8.12
N ARG A 30 0.87 -1.72 7.92
CA ARG A 30 1.30 -0.80 8.99
C ARG A 30 0.36 0.39 9.19
N VAL A 31 -0.72 0.49 8.40
CA VAL A 31 -1.65 1.62 8.46
C VAL A 31 -2.89 1.21 9.23
N SER A 32 -3.18 1.91 10.32
CA SER A 32 -4.45 1.74 11.05
C SER A 32 -5.61 2.19 10.17
N VAL A 33 -6.61 1.32 10.01
CA VAL A 33 -7.83 1.63 9.26
C VAL A 33 -8.59 2.79 9.92
N LYS A 34 -9.16 3.66 9.09
CA LYS A 34 -10.07 4.73 9.52
C LYS A 34 -11.29 4.75 8.60
N GLU A 35 -12.43 5.16 9.16
CA GLU A 35 -13.67 5.30 8.41
C GLU A 35 -13.48 6.27 7.22
N GLY A 36 -14.05 5.93 6.07
CA GLY A 36 -13.99 6.75 4.86
C GLY A 36 -12.66 6.74 4.09
N MET A 37 -11.65 5.96 4.50
CA MET A 37 -10.40 5.82 3.74
C MET A 37 -10.64 5.31 2.31
N GLN A 38 -9.97 5.94 1.36
CA GLN A 38 -9.98 5.51 -0.05
C GLN A 38 -8.68 4.77 -0.36
N ILE A 39 -8.80 3.52 -0.84
CA ILE A 39 -7.66 2.65 -1.10
C ILE A 39 -7.63 2.22 -2.57
N CYS A 40 -6.51 2.48 -3.23
CA CYS A 40 -6.27 2.10 -4.62
C CYS A 40 -5.06 1.17 -4.74
N ARG A 41 -5.06 0.32 -5.77
CA ARG A 41 -3.86 -0.42 -6.13
C ARG A 41 -2.79 0.56 -6.60
N GLN A 42 -1.55 0.35 -6.17
CA GLN A 42 -0.39 1.09 -6.69
C GLN A 42 -0.31 0.95 -8.21
N GLN A 43 -0.22 2.07 -8.92
CA GLN A 43 0.02 2.09 -10.36
C GLN A 43 1.48 2.43 -10.64
N GLY A 44 2.26 1.43 -11.07
CA GLY A 44 3.68 1.60 -11.36
C GLY A 44 4.53 1.96 -10.13
N ALA A 45 5.79 2.31 -10.36
CA ALA A 45 6.64 2.87 -9.31
C ALA A 45 6.16 4.27 -8.95
N ALA A 46 6.20 4.64 -7.66
CA ALA A 46 5.94 6.04 -7.31
C ALA A 46 6.97 6.96 -7.96
N LYS A 47 6.52 8.18 -8.29
CA LYS A 47 7.43 9.22 -8.77
C LYS A 47 8.45 9.52 -7.67
N ALA A 48 9.73 9.50 -8.03
CA ALA A 48 10.77 10.07 -7.19
C ALA A 48 10.50 11.57 -7.08
N ILE A 49 10.43 12.08 -5.86
CA ILE A 49 10.49 13.52 -5.62
C ILE A 49 11.94 13.95 -5.90
N SER A 50 12.10 14.82 -6.91
CA SER A 50 13.35 15.50 -7.24
C SER A 50 13.52 16.75 -6.38
#